data_AF-A0A2E6HY62-F1
#
_entry.id   AF-A0A2E6HY62-F1
#
_cell.length_a   1.000
_cell.length_b   1.000
_cell.length_c   1.000
_cell.angle_alpha   90.00
_cell.angle_beta   90.00
_cell.angle_gamma   90.00
#
_symmetry.space_group_name_H-M   'P 1'
#
loop_
_entity.id
_entity.type
_entity.pdbx_description
1 polymer ?
#
loop_
_entity_poly.entity_id
_entity_poly.type
_entity_poly.pdbx_seq_one_letter_code
_entity_poly.pdbx_strand_id
1 'polypeptide(L)'
;MLDLYHQTVAGVSTRAKVRVRWYGRTESKGLNSRLEIKHRVNAIGAKAIHTLAPFSPHTLRKLSGTMVMAADYERQQIIEIVHPLRPTATIQYDRRYYHAADGRFFFTVDDRLAYGKPGGGCRVQMRDTFVLELKYDSSNDEEARTLVTGFPGRLTRNSKYVNAIEKLYL
;
A
#
# COMPACT_ATOMS: atom_id res chain seq x y z
N MET A 1 9.41 -9.16 -14.33
CA MET A 1 9.00 -9.81 -13.04
C MET A 1 8.72 -8.79 -11.93
N LEU A 2 9.25 -7.55 -12.02
CA LEU A 2 9.04 -6.47 -11.04
C LEU A 2 8.69 -5.14 -11.74
N ASP A 3 7.92 -5.20 -12.81
CA ASP A 3 7.73 -4.08 -13.74
C ASP A 3 7.06 -2.88 -13.03
N LEU A 4 6.08 -3.14 -12.14
CA LEU A 4 5.45 -2.12 -11.30
C LEU A 4 6.42 -1.46 -10.30
N TYR A 5 7.44 -2.19 -9.85
CA TYR A 5 8.52 -1.64 -9.03
C TYR A 5 9.40 -0.72 -9.86
N HIS A 6 9.90 -1.16 -11.02
CA HIS A 6 10.74 -0.35 -11.91
C HIS A 6 10.02 0.92 -12.36
N GLN A 7 8.72 0.84 -12.71
CA GLN A 7 7.91 2.03 -13.01
C GLN A 7 7.81 2.99 -11.82
N THR A 8 7.70 2.47 -10.60
CA THR A 8 7.62 3.30 -9.39
C THR A 8 8.96 4.01 -9.13
N VAL A 9 10.07 3.29 -9.24
CA VAL A 9 11.43 3.83 -9.03
C VAL A 9 11.77 4.86 -10.12
N ALA A 10 11.56 4.52 -11.39
CA ALA A 10 11.80 5.41 -12.53
C ALA A 10 10.84 6.61 -12.59
N GLY A 11 9.83 6.67 -11.71
CA GLY A 11 8.92 7.81 -11.62
C GLY A 11 7.97 7.95 -12.81
N VAL A 12 7.69 6.84 -13.52
CA VAL A 12 6.83 6.84 -14.71
C VAL A 12 5.49 7.52 -14.40
N SER A 13 5.08 8.40 -15.32
CA SER A 13 3.90 9.26 -15.22
C SER A 13 2.61 8.44 -15.11
N THR A 14 2.53 7.35 -15.88
CA THR A 14 1.43 6.39 -15.85
C THR A 14 1.88 5.09 -15.20
N ARG A 15 1.32 4.75 -14.04
CA ARG A 15 1.64 3.50 -13.34
C ARG A 15 0.49 2.99 -12.49
N ALA A 16 0.45 1.67 -12.30
CA ALA A 16 -0.48 1.01 -11.40
C ALA A 16 0.22 0.62 -10.09
N LYS A 17 -0.52 0.66 -8.98
CA LYS A 17 -0.17 -0.03 -7.74
C LYS A 17 -1.33 -0.93 -7.35
N VAL A 18 -1.09 -2.23 -7.35
CA VAL A 18 -2.07 -3.24 -6.97
C VAL A 18 -1.68 -3.81 -5.61
N ARG A 19 -2.62 -3.84 -4.67
CA ARG A 19 -2.41 -4.45 -3.36
C ARG A 19 -3.66 -5.10 -2.84
N VAL A 20 -3.49 -6.18 -2.09
CA VAL A 20 -4.53 -6.74 -1.24
C VAL A 20 -4.30 -6.22 0.17
N ARG A 21 -5.34 -5.66 0.80
CA ARG A 21 -5.28 -5.06 2.13
C ARG A 21 -6.38 -5.61 3.02
N TRP A 22 -6.04 -5.93 4.26
CA TRP A 22 -6.97 -6.25 5.33
C TRP A 22 -6.54 -5.55 6.62
N TYR A 23 -7.41 -5.54 7.62
CA TYR A 23 -7.12 -5.02 8.96
C TYR A 23 -7.22 -6.15 9.99
N GLY A 24 -6.45 -6.03 11.07
CA GLY A 24 -6.37 -7.06 12.10
C GLY A 24 -5.23 -8.07 11.87
N ARG A 25 -5.11 -9.01 12.81
CA ARG A 25 -4.06 -10.03 12.80
C ARG A 25 -4.28 -11.05 11.69
N THR A 26 -3.17 -11.48 11.08
CA THR A 26 -3.10 -12.47 9.98
C THR A 26 -3.50 -13.90 10.42
N GLU A 27 -3.77 -14.12 11.70
CA GLU A 27 -4.13 -15.42 12.29
C GLU A 27 -5.63 -15.73 12.23
N SER A 28 -6.48 -14.77 11.84
CA SER A 28 -7.93 -15.00 11.77
C SER A 28 -8.34 -15.77 10.51
N LYS A 29 -9.15 -16.81 10.68
CA LYS A 29 -9.90 -17.41 9.58
C LYS A 29 -10.87 -16.36 9.02
N GLY A 30 -10.85 -16.14 7.71
CA GLY A 30 -11.81 -15.27 7.02
C GLY A 30 -11.49 -13.78 7.07
N LEU A 31 -10.33 -13.37 6.53
CA LEU A 31 -9.98 -11.95 6.46
C LEU A 31 -10.90 -11.18 5.49
N ASN A 32 -11.56 -10.16 6.02
CA ASN A 32 -12.25 -9.14 5.22
C ASN A 32 -11.20 -8.30 4.47
N SER A 33 -10.88 -8.77 3.28
CA SER A 33 -9.81 -8.24 2.46
C SER A 33 -10.36 -7.44 1.29
N ARG A 34 -9.56 -6.47 0.85
CA ARG A 34 -9.90 -5.57 -0.25
C ARG A 34 -8.76 -5.56 -1.24
N LEU A 35 -9.08 -5.75 -2.50
CA LEU A 35 -8.19 -5.46 -3.61
C LEU A 35 -8.26 -3.94 -3.86
N GLU A 36 -7.13 -3.28 -3.69
CA GLU A 36 -6.99 -1.87 -4.04
C GLU A 36 -6.10 -1.73 -5.27
N ILE A 37 -6.62 -1.07 -6.29
CA ILE A 37 -5.89 -0.72 -7.50
C ILE A 37 -5.80 0.81 -7.55
N LYS A 38 -4.58 1.33 -7.50
CA LYS A 38 -4.31 2.76 -7.68
C LYS A 38 -3.69 2.96 -9.06
N HIS A 39 -4.42 3.63 -9.95
CA HIS A 39 -3.86 4.13 -11.19
C HIS A 39 -3.44 5.56 -10.98
N ARG A 40 -2.20 5.90 -11.35
CA ARG A 40 -1.72 7.27 -11.36
C ARG A 40 -1.40 7.67 -12.79
N VAL A 41 -1.91 8.82 -13.21
CA VAL A 41 -1.55 9.53 -14.45
C VAL A 41 -1.10 10.93 -14.03
N ASN A 42 0.20 11.20 -14.11
CA ASN A 42 0.83 12.42 -13.58
C ASN A 42 0.57 12.62 -12.07
N ALA A 43 -0.02 13.75 -11.68
CA ALA A 43 -0.42 14.05 -10.31
C ALA A 43 -1.79 13.46 -9.94
N ILE A 44 -2.62 13.17 -10.94
CA ILE A 44 -3.99 12.69 -10.78
C ILE A 44 -3.98 11.18 -10.57
N GLY A 45 -4.69 10.70 -9.57
CA GLY A 45 -4.77 9.26 -9.28
C GLY A 45 -6.20 8.82 -9.01
N ALA A 46 -6.62 7.74 -9.65
CA ALA A 46 -7.85 7.05 -9.34
C ALA A 46 -7.57 5.86 -8.41
N LYS A 47 -8.42 5.67 -7.40
CA LYS A 47 -8.38 4.49 -6.53
C LYS A 47 -9.65 3.68 -6.72
N ALA A 48 -9.51 2.46 -7.23
CA ALA A 48 -10.56 1.46 -7.25
C ALA A 48 -10.38 0.51 -6.05
N ILE A 49 -11.49 0.17 -5.38
CA ILE A 49 -11.51 -0.76 -4.24
C ILE A 49 -12.55 -1.82 -4.55
N HIS A 50 -12.13 -3.08 -4.49
CA HIS A 50 -12.96 -4.25 -4.72
C HIS A 50 -12.91 -5.14 -3.48
N THR A 51 -14.06 -5.64 -3.06
CA THR A 51 -14.13 -6.65 -2.00
C THR A 51 -13.61 -7.95 -2.58
N LEU A 52 -12.79 -8.68 -1.82
CA LEU A 52 -12.37 -10.03 -2.20
C LEU A 52 -13.13 -11.05 -1.38
N ALA A 53 -13.36 -12.22 -1.96
CA ALA A 53 -13.76 -13.38 -1.19
C ALA A 53 -12.72 -13.64 -0.08
N PRO A 54 -13.15 -14.04 1.13
CA PRO A 54 -12.22 -14.34 2.22
C PRO A 54 -11.18 -15.37 1.78
N PHE A 55 -9.90 -15.08 2.00
CA PHE A 55 -8.80 -15.98 1.68
C PHE A 55 -7.85 -16.15 2.87
N SER A 56 -7.10 -17.25 2.88
CA SER A 56 -6.07 -17.47 3.90
C SER A 56 -4.78 -16.76 3.52
N PRO A 57 -4.11 -16.03 4.42
CA PRO A 57 -2.78 -15.48 4.16
C PRO A 57 -1.76 -16.51 3.68
N HIS A 58 -1.92 -17.78 4.09
CA HIS A 58 -1.06 -18.89 3.67
C HIS A 58 -1.26 -19.25 2.19
N THR A 59 -2.41 -18.92 1.60
CA THR A 59 -2.68 -19.07 0.18
C THR A 59 -2.30 -17.84 -0.63
N LEU A 60 -1.72 -16.79 -0.02
CA LEU A 60 -1.27 -15.57 -0.73
C LEU A 60 -0.33 -15.88 -1.89
N ARG A 61 0.60 -16.83 -1.75
CA ARG A 61 1.50 -17.21 -2.85
C ARG A 61 0.75 -17.80 -4.04
N LYS A 62 -0.40 -18.43 -3.78
CA LYS A 62 -1.31 -19.01 -4.79
C LYS A 62 -2.35 -18.01 -5.28
N LEU A 63 -2.32 -16.77 -4.80
CA LEU A 63 -3.26 -15.73 -5.21
C LEU A 63 -2.88 -15.26 -6.62
N SER A 64 -3.35 -16.01 -7.61
CA SER A 64 -3.37 -15.64 -9.02
C SER A 64 -4.57 -14.76 -9.32
N GLY A 65 -4.56 -14.05 -10.45
CA GLY A 65 -5.72 -13.26 -10.87
C GLY A 65 -7.01 -14.07 -10.89
N THR A 66 -6.96 -15.39 -11.13
CA THR A 66 -8.12 -16.30 -11.04
C THR A 66 -8.88 -16.24 -9.71
N MET A 67 -8.24 -15.94 -8.58
CA MET A 67 -8.91 -15.85 -7.28
C MET A 67 -9.65 -14.50 -7.09
N VAL A 68 -9.29 -13.48 -7.87
CA VAL A 68 -10.02 -12.21 -7.97
C VAL A 68 -11.29 -12.36 -8.82
N MET A 69 -11.35 -13.38 -9.69
CA MET A 69 -12.46 -13.61 -10.63
C MET A 69 -13.78 -13.97 -9.95
N ALA A 70 -13.73 -14.52 -8.74
CA ALA A 70 -14.91 -14.99 -8.04
C ALA A 70 -15.67 -13.89 -7.29
N ALA A 71 -15.09 -12.68 -7.19
CA ALA A 71 -15.67 -11.61 -6.38
C ALA A 71 -16.46 -10.56 -7.18
N ASP A 72 -16.13 -10.32 -8.45
CA ASP A 72 -16.78 -9.31 -9.31
C ASP A 72 -16.61 -9.68 -10.80
N TYR A 73 -17.52 -10.51 -11.36
CA TYR A 73 -17.50 -10.90 -12.79
C TYR A 73 -17.71 -9.70 -13.75
N GLU A 74 -18.23 -8.56 -13.26
CA GLU A 74 -18.65 -7.43 -14.09
C GLU A 74 -17.54 -6.48 -14.56
N ARG A 75 -16.24 -6.75 -14.30
CA ARG A 75 -15.17 -5.83 -14.69
C ARG A 75 -13.98 -6.53 -15.36
N GLN A 76 -14.17 -6.93 -16.61
CA GLN A 76 -13.13 -7.48 -17.50
C GLN A 76 -11.79 -6.69 -17.45
N GLN A 77 -11.84 -5.37 -17.36
CA GLN A 77 -10.66 -4.52 -17.27
C GLN A 77 -9.80 -4.79 -16.01
N ILE A 78 -10.43 -5.13 -14.88
CA ILE A 78 -9.70 -5.48 -13.64
C ILE A 78 -9.00 -6.83 -13.80
N ILE A 79 -9.66 -7.76 -14.48
CA ILE A 79 -9.12 -9.07 -14.78
C ILE A 79 -7.83 -8.93 -15.56
N GLU A 80 -7.84 -8.14 -16.63
CA GLU A 80 -6.66 -7.89 -17.48
C GLU A 80 -5.50 -7.28 -16.69
N ILE A 81 -5.78 -6.38 -15.74
CA ILE A 81 -4.77 -5.76 -14.89
C ILE A 81 -4.16 -6.76 -13.90
N VAL A 82 -4.98 -7.61 -13.28
CA VAL A 82 -4.55 -8.45 -12.14
C VAL A 82 -4.09 -9.84 -12.57
N HIS A 83 -4.63 -10.38 -13.66
CA HIS A 83 -4.27 -11.69 -14.21
C HIS A 83 -2.76 -11.94 -14.40
N PRO A 84 -1.98 -10.99 -14.97
CA PRO A 84 -0.53 -11.19 -15.13
C PRO A 84 0.24 -11.01 -13.82
N LEU A 85 -0.38 -10.48 -12.76
CA LEU A 85 0.31 -10.16 -11.52
C LEU A 85 0.40 -11.37 -10.59
N ARG A 86 1.45 -11.36 -9.78
CA ARG A 86 1.65 -12.29 -8.66
C ARG A 86 2.03 -11.47 -7.43
N PRO A 87 1.63 -11.88 -6.22
CA PRO A 87 2.10 -11.23 -5.00
C PRO A 87 3.62 -11.27 -4.93
N THR A 88 4.24 -10.16 -4.55
CA THR A 88 5.71 -9.99 -4.47
C THR A 88 6.20 -9.62 -3.09
N ALA A 89 5.39 -8.96 -2.26
CA ALA A 89 5.76 -8.62 -0.90
C ALA A 89 4.53 -8.56 0.01
N THR A 90 4.74 -8.83 1.29
CA THR A 90 3.82 -8.53 2.38
C THR A 90 4.38 -7.36 3.19
N ILE A 91 3.51 -6.43 3.55
CA ILE A 91 3.87 -5.21 4.29
C ILE A 91 2.91 -5.10 5.46
N GLN A 92 3.44 -5.17 6.67
CA GLN A 92 2.71 -5.00 7.91
C GLN A 92 3.19 -3.74 8.62
N TYR A 93 2.28 -3.06 9.31
CA TYR A 93 2.56 -1.90 10.15
C TYR A 93 1.34 -1.64 11.05
N ASP A 94 1.58 -1.00 12.19
CA ASP A 94 0.52 -0.46 13.03
C ASP A 94 0.30 1.01 12.62
N ARG A 95 -0.94 1.39 12.32
CA ARG A 95 -1.29 2.76 11.87
C ARG A 95 -2.14 3.47 12.91
N ARG A 96 -1.70 4.65 13.33
CA ARG A 96 -2.47 5.59 14.14
C ARG A 96 -2.94 6.77 13.29
N TYR A 97 -4.13 7.27 13.58
CA TYR A 97 -4.78 8.37 12.88
C TYR A 97 -4.98 9.55 13.83
N TYR A 98 -4.61 10.74 13.37
CA TYR A 98 -4.83 11.99 14.11
C TYR A 98 -5.47 12.99 13.17
N HIS A 99 -6.52 13.64 13.65
CA HIS A 99 -7.26 14.65 12.90
C HIS A 99 -7.13 15.97 13.62
N ALA A 100 -6.83 17.04 12.89
CA ALA A 100 -7.01 18.38 13.43
C ALA A 100 -8.50 18.63 13.69
N ALA A 101 -8.80 19.39 14.74
CA ALA A 101 -10.18 19.68 15.15
C ALA A 101 -10.98 20.39 14.05
N ASP A 102 -10.30 21.17 13.20
CA ASP A 102 -10.87 21.88 12.05
C ASP A 102 -11.03 21.00 10.80
N GLY A 103 -10.58 19.74 10.84
CA GLY A 103 -10.65 18.80 9.73
C GLY A 103 -9.72 19.10 8.55
N ARG A 104 -8.90 20.16 8.61
CA ARG A 104 -8.04 20.60 7.49
C ARG A 104 -6.80 19.74 7.33
N PHE A 105 -6.34 19.14 8.44
CA PHE A 105 -5.13 18.32 8.48
C PHE A 105 -5.41 16.92 9.02
N PHE A 106 -4.83 15.94 8.34
CA PHE A 106 -4.90 14.54 8.73
C PHE A 106 -3.50 13.94 8.78
N PHE A 107 -3.13 13.43 9.95
CA PHE A 107 -1.84 12.78 10.17
C PHE A 107 -2.04 11.28 10.30
N THR A 108 -1.13 10.51 9.72
CA THR A 108 -0.97 9.11 10.07
C THR A 108 0.44 8.81 10.47
N VAL A 109 0.58 8.03 11.55
CA VAL A 109 1.85 7.46 11.98
C VAL A 109 1.78 5.97 11.72
N ASP A 110 2.66 5.47 10.87
CA ASP A 110 2.90 4.04 10.70
C ASP A 110 4.17 3.65 11.44
N ASP A 111 4.06 2.72 12.38
CA ASP A 111 5.19 2.15 13.11
C ASP A 111 5.19 0.61 13.03
N ARG A 112 6.22 -0.01 13.63
CA ARG A 112 6.44 -1.47 13.63
C ARG A 112 6.37 -2.09 12.22
N LEU A 113 6.98 -1.40 11.25
CA LEU A 113 6.98 -1.83 9.86
C LEU A 113 7.70 -3.18 9.75
N ALA A 114 7.08 -4.13 9.05
CA ALA A 114 7.67 -5.42 8.74
C ALA A 114 7.41 -5.79 7.28
N TYR A 115 8.45 -6.29 6.62
CA TYR A 115 8.40 -6.76 5.24
C TYR A 115 8.62 -8.27 5.19
N GLY A 116 7.88 -8.99 4.36
CA GLY A 116 8.07 -10.43 4.21
C GLY A 116 7.72 -10.91 2.79
N LYS A 117 8.26 -12.07 2.41
CA LYS A 117 7.92 -12.70 1.14
C LYS A 117 6.49 -13.31 1.20
N PRO A 118 5.73 -13.30 0.09
CA PRO A 118 4.42 -13.93 0.04
C PRO A 118 4.50 -15.44 0.31
N GLY A 119 3.55 -15.96 1.10
CA GLY A 119 3.52 -17.39 1.49
C GLY A 119 4.23 -17.71 2.80
N GLY A 120 4.74 -16.71 3.51
CA GLY A 120 5.37 -16.88 4.83
C GLY A 120 6.90 -16.95 4.77
N GLY A 121 7.52 -17.19 5.93
CA GLY A 121 8.98 -17.26 6.09
C GLY A 121 9.58 -16.04 6.79
N CYS A 122 10.85 -15.76 6.52
CA CYS A 122 11.62 -14.70 7.16
C CYS A 122 10.98 -13.32 6.94
N ARG A 123 10.88 -12.54 8.01
CA ARG A 123 10.36 -11.17 8.01
C ARG A 123 11.47 -10.22 8.41
N VAL A 124 11.61 -9.14 7.66
CA VAL A 124 12.51 -8.04 7.98
C VAL A 124 11.74 -7.02 8.80
N GLN A 125 12.05 -6.94 10.09
CA GLN A 125 11.50 -5.93 11.00
C GLN A 125 12.31 -4.64 10.86
N MET A 126 11.65 -3.52 10.58
CA MET A 126 12.27 -2.21 10.61
C MET A 126 12.30 -1.72 12.06
N ARG A 127 13.50 -1.64 12.65
CA ARG A 127 13.70 -1.10 14.01
C ARG A 127 13.77 0.42 13.94
N ASP A 128 13.29 1.07 15.01
CA ASP A 128 13.42 2.51 15.26
C ASP A 128 13.02 3.41 14.07
N THR A 129 12.06 2.93 13.28
CA THR A 129 11.57 3.61 12.08
C THR A 129 10.07 3.78 12.17
N PHE A 130 9.60 5.01 11.93
CA PHE A 130 8.20 5.30 11.69
C PHE A 130 8.04 6.11 10.40
N VAL A 131 6.84 6.11 9.83
CA VAL A 131 6.48 6.93 8.68
C VAL A 131 5.35 7.84 9.10
N LEU A 132 5.62 9.15 9.11
CA LEU A 132 4.61 10.19 9.27
C LEU A 132 4.11 10.63 7.88
N GLU A 133 2.79 10.66 7.70
CA GLU A 133 2.14 11.14 6.49
C GLU A 133 1.14 12.23 6.89
N LEU A 134 1.33 13.45 6.37
CA LEU A 134 0.41 14.58 6.50
C LEU A 134 -0.40 14.71 5.20
N LYS A 135 -1.72 14.83 5.34
CA LYS A 135 -2.64 15.13 4.23
C LYS A 135 -3.41 16.39 4.52
N TYR A 136 -3.56 17.20 3.48
CA TYR A 136 -4.24 18.49 3.49
C TYR A 136 -4.68 18.83 2.05
N ASP A 137 -5.61 19.78 1.93
CA ASP A 137 -5.97 20.37 0.64
C ASP A 137 -4.92 21.39 0.19
N SER A 138 -4.65 21.51 -1.11
CA SER A 138 -3.65 22.45 -1.65
C SER A 138 -3.81 23.90 -1.22
N SER A 139 -5.03 24.33 -0.86
CA SER A 139 -5.27 25.66 -0.28
C SER A 139 -4.54 25.91 1.05
N ASN A 140 -4.13 24.86 1.77
CA ASN A 140 -3.45 24.94 3.06
C ASN A 140 -1.93 24.68 2.95
N ASP A 141 -1.32 24.81 1.76
CA ASP A 141 0.10 24.44 1.55
C ASP A 141 1.09 25.24 2.41
N GLU A 142 0.83 26.54 2.61
CA GLU A 142 1.69 27.39 3.44
C GLU A 142 1.66 26.98 4.92
N GLU A 143 0.47 26.71 5.44
CA GLU A 143 0.29 26.23 6.82
C GLU A 143 0.86 24.81 6.98
N ALA A 144 0.65 23.93 6.00
CA ALA A 144 1.24 22.60 6.00
C ALA A 144 2.79 22.65 6.03
N ARG A 145 3.41 23.54 5.24
CA ARG A 145 4.86 23.78 5.28
C ARG A 145 5.33 24.24 6.65
N THR A 146 4.56 25.10 7.30
CA THR A 146 4.88 25.58 8.64
C THR A 146 4.80 24.43 9.65
N LEU A 147 3.72 23.65 9.62
CA LEU A 147 3.52 22.49 10.50
C LEU A 147 4.65 21.45 10.39
N VAL A 148 5.12 21.17 9.17
CA VAL A 148 6.19 20.17 8.96
C VAL A 148 7.55 20.62 9.47
N THR A 149 7.80 21.93 9.63
CA THR A 149 9.08 22.41 10.20
C THR A 149 9.28 22.02 11.65
N GLY A 150 8.19 21.78 12.39
CA GLY A 150 8.24 21.31 13.77
C GLY A 150 8.61 19.83 13.92
N PHE A 151 8.66 19.06 12.83
CA PHE A 151 8.98 17.63 12.88
C PHE A 151 10.46 17.37 12.60
N PRO A 152 11.11 16.45 13.34
CA PRO A 152 12.48 16.07 13.05
C PRO A 152 12.55 15.27 11.74
N GLY A 153 13.47 15.66 10.86
CA GLY A 153 13.80 14.95 9.63
C GLY A 153 13.34 15.63 8.35
N ARG A 154 13.71 15.04 7.21
CA ARG A 154 13.40 15.58 5.88
C ARG A 154 12.18 14.88 5.29
N LEU A 155 11.27 15.67 4.73
CA LEU A 155 10.21 15.15 3.87
C LEU A 155 10.82 14.49 2.64
N THR A 156 10.58 13.19 2.49
CA THR A 156 11.06 12.42 1.36
C THR A 156 9.94 11.59 0.76
N ARG A 157 10.09 11.25 -0.52
CA ARG A 157 9.20 10.29 -1.17
C ARG A 157 9.44 8.91 -0.57
N ASN A 158 8.49 8.41 0.20
CA ASN A 158 8.59 7.07 0.81
C ASN A 158 7.53 6.13 0.22
N SER A 159 7.98 5.03 -0.38
CA SER A 159 7.09 3.99 -0.89
C SER A 159 7.38 2.68 -0.16
N LYS A 160 6.51 2.31 0.78
CA LYS A 160 6.63 1.04 1.51
C LYS A 160 6.82 -0.19 0.62
N TYR A 161 6.22 -0.18 -0.58
CA TYR A 161 6.42 -1.25 -1.57
C TYR A 161 7.83 -1.29 -2.15
N VAL A 162 8.42 -0.13 -2.45
CA VAL A 162 9.79 -0.03 -2.97
C VAL A 162 10.76 -0.52 -1.89
N ASN A 163 10.63 0.02 -0.67
CA ASN A 163 11.45 -0.39 0.47
C ASN A 163 11.34 -1.90 0.75
N ALA A 164 10.14 -2.47 0.64
CA ALA A 164 9.94 -3.91 0.83
C ALA A 164 10.64 -4.74 -0.25
N ILE A 165 10.55 -4.35 -1.52
CA ILE A 165 11.25 -5.06 -2.60
C ILE A 165 12.76 -4.96 -2.41
N GLU A 166 13.27 -3.75 -2.15
CA GLU A 166 14.70 -3.53 -1.89
C GLU A 166 15.19 -4.40 -0.73
N LYS A 167 14.51 -4.42 0.41
CA LYS A 167 14.95 -5.22 1.58
C LYS A 167 14.79 -6.73 1.44
N LEU A 168 13.94 -7.23 0.56
CA LEU A 168 13.65 -8.66 0.42
C LEU A 168 14.39 -9.34 -0.74
N TYR A 169 14.84 -8.55 -1.72
CA TYR A 169 15.34 -9.07 -2.99
C TYR A 169 16.65 -8.42 -3.48
N LEU A 170 17.08 -7.29 -2.91
CA LEU A 170 18.30 -6.56 -3.28
C LEU A 170 19.24 -6.44 -2.07
#